data_AF-A0A2K6F627-F1
#
_entry.id   AF-A0A2K6F627-F1
#
_cell.length_a   1.000
_cell.length_b   1.000
_cell.length_c   1.000
_cell.angle_alpha   90.00
_cell.angle_beta   90.00
_cell.angle_gamma   90.00
#
_symmetry.space_group_name_H-M   'P 1'
#
loop_
_entity.id
_entity.type
_entity.pdbx_description
1 polymer ?
#
loop_
_entity_poly.entity_id
_entity_poly.type
_entity_poly.pdbx_seq_one_letter_code
_entity_poly.pdbx_strand_id
1 'polypeptide(L)'
;MAALRVVYLLLWAASWPPTSASGQEFWPGQSAADILSGAASRRRYLLYDVNPPEGFNLRRDVYIRVASLLKTLLKTEEWVLVLPPWGRLYHWQSPDIHQVRIPWSEFFDLPSLNKNIPVIEYEQFIAGERQAAGRWWWFNWGQLSLSFSESGGPFIDQVYVLQSYAEGWKEGSWEEKVDERPCIDQLLYSQDKHEYYRMVLGL
;
A
#
# COMPACT_ATOMS: atom_id res chain seq x y z
N MET A 1 57.89 -3.46 -59.89
CA MET A 1 57.92 -4.94 -59.95
C MET A 1 57.46 -5.47 -58.60
N ALA A 2 56.19 -5.83 -58.51
CA ALA A 2 55.56 -6.43 -57.33
C ALA A 2 55.43 -7.94 -57.60
N ALA A 3 55.86 -8.79 -56.66
CA ALA A 3 55.73 -10.23 -56.77
C ALA A 3 54.79 -10.74 -55.66
N LEU A 4 53.59 -11.11 -56.10
CA LEU A 4 52.66 -12.01 -55.41
C LEU A 4 53.33 -13.35 -55.11
N ARG A 5 53.02 -13.94 -53.95
CA ARG A 5 52.77 -15.39 -53.87
C ARG A 5 51.52 -15.66 -53.01
N VAL A 6 50.65 -16.46 -53.61
CA VAL A 6 49.29 -16.86 -53.25
C VAL A 6 49.36 -18.29 -52.66
N VAL A 7 48.19 -18.81 -52.22
CA VAL A 7 47.78 -20.23 -52.06
C VAL A 7 47.84 -20.72 -50.59
N TYR A 8 46.80 -21.28 -49.95
CA TYR A 8 45.50 -21.80 -50.40
C TYR A 8 44.46 -21.80 -49.26
N LEU A 9 43.19 -21.65 -49.64
CA LEU A 9 42.00 -21.91 -48.83
C LEU A 9 41.66 -23.40 -48.83
N LEU A 10 41.24 -23.96 -47.68
CA LEU A 10 40.22 -25.00 -47.67
C LEU A 10 39.24 -24.78 -46.50
N LEU A 11 37.98 -24.58 -46.91
CA LEU A 11 36.77 -24.55 -46.11
C LEU A 11 36.42 -25.96 -45.62
N TRP A 12 35.98 -26.09 -44.38
CA TRP A 12 34.96 -27.08 -44.06
C TRP A 12 33.88 -26.45 -43.20
N ALA A 13 32.65 -26.55 -43.69
CA ALA A 13 31.44 -26.09 -43.04
C ALA A 13 30.90 -27.17 -42.11
N ALA A 14 30.36 -26.79 -40.95
CA ALA A 14 29.38 -27.61 -40.25
C ALA A 14 28.44 -26.71 -39.41
N SER A 15 27.16 -26.97 -39.60
CA SER A 15 25.95 -26.33 -39.10
C SER A 15 25.61 -26.66 -37.62
N TRP A 16 24.90 -25.74 -36.94
CA TRP A 16 24.23 -25.87 -35.61
C TRP A 16 22.98 -26.80 -35.67
N PRO A 17 22.41 -27.37 -34.57
CA PRO A 17 21.95 -26.73 -33.30
C PRO A 17 21.99 -27.66 -32.03
N PRO A 18 21.08 -27.51 -31.03
CA PRO A 18 21.09 -26.65 -29.83
C PRO A 18 21.57 -27.40 -28.56
N THR A 19 22.14 -26.71 -27.56
CA THR A 19 22.33 -27.29 -26.22
C THR A 19 22.00 -26.30 -25.11
N SER A 20 20.80 -26.53 -24.57
CA SER A 20 20.43 -26.59 -23.15
C SER A 20 21.20 -25.76 -22.13
N ALA A 21 20.44 -24.94 -21.40
CA ALA A 21 20.82 -24.25 -20.18
C ALA A 21 21.46 -25.15 -19.11
N SER A 22 22.54 -24.67 -18.51
CA SER A 22 23.18 -25.18 -17.29
C SER A 22 24.35 -24.23 -16.99
N GLY A 23 24.44 -23.48 -15.90
CA GLY A 23 23.62 -23.41 -14.70
C GLY A 23 23.88 -22.06 -14.02
N GLN A 24 22.86 -21.53 -13.35
CA GLN A 24 23.03 -20.46 -12.38
C GLN A 24 23.50 -21.08 -11.06
N GLU A 25 24.51 -20.46 -10.46
CA GLU A 25 25.00 -20.78 -9.12
C GLU A 25 23.85 -20.68 -8.11
N PHE A 26 23.47 -21.83 -7.57
CA PHE A 26 22.40 -21.99 -6.59
C PHE A 26 22.97 -21.78 -5.18
N TRP A 27 22.51 -20.73 -4.49
CA TRP A 27 22.71 -20.58 -3.04
C TRP A 27 21.58 -21.31 -2.31
N PRO A 28 21.88 -22.21 -1.35
CA PRO A 28 20.85 -22.92 -0.61
C PRO A 28 20.20 -21.96 0.40
N GLY A 29 18.96 -21.56 0.15
CA GLY A 29 18.21 -20.69 1.07
C GLY A 29 17.02 -19.96 0.46
N GLN A 30 16.88 -19.93 -0.87
CA GLN A 30 15.67 -19.41 -1.52
C GLN A 30 14.81 -20.60 -1.96
N SER A 31 13.73 -20.86 -1.22
CA SER A 31 12.72 -21.81 -1.66
C SER A 31 12.02 -21.25 -2.89
N ALA A 32 11.56 -22.10 -3.81
CA ALA A 32 10.62 -21.67 -4.85
C ALA A 32 9.38 -20.99 -4.25
N ALA A 33 9.06 -21.29 -2.98
CA ALA A 33 8.04 -20.59 -2.21
C ALA A 33 8.39 -19.12 -1.88
N ASP A 34 9.67 -18.74 -1.77
CA ASP A 34 10.09 -17.34 -1.58
C ASP A 34 10.04 -16.55 -2.89
N ILE A 35 10.34 -17.21 -4.02
CA ILE A 35 10.17 -16.64 -5.36
C ILE A 35 8.68 -16.48 -5.70
N LEU A 36 7.85 -17.44 -5.30
CA LEU A 36 6.39 -17.37 -5.45
C LEU A 36 5.71 -16.48 -4.40
N SER A 37 6.29 -16.29 -3.21
CA SER A 37 5.82 -15.33 -2.19
C SER A 37 6.27 -13.90 -2.48
N GLY A 38 7.43 -13.71 -3.14
CA GLY A 38 7.82 -12.44 -3.75
C GLY A 38 7.02 -12.10 -5.02
N ALA A 39 6.40 -13.11 -5.63
CA ALA A 39 5.42 -12.98 -6.71
C ALA A 39 3.96 -12.99 -6.23
N ALA A 40 3.71 -13.03 -4.91
CA ALA A 40 2.46 -12.49 -4.40
C ALA A 40 2.56 -10.99 -4.67
N SER A 41 1.83 -10.52 -5.69
CA SER A 41 1.74 -9.10 -6.04
C SER A 41 1.89 -8.25 -4.79
N ARG A 42 2.94 -7.42 -4.74
CA ARG A 42 3.18 -6.49 -3.63
C ARG A 42 2.13 -5.39 -3.72
N ARG A 43 0.88 -5.75 -3.42
CA ARG A 43 -0.28 -4.88 -3.42
C ARG A 43 0.00 -3.73 -2.47
N ARG A 44 -0.13 -2.52 -2.98
CA ARG A 44 0.05 -1.30 -2.19
C ARG A 44 -1.30 -0.88 -1.64
N TYR A 45 -1.32 -0.46 -0.39
CA TYR A 45 -2.53 0.00 0.27
C TYR A 45 -2.52 1.53 0.33
N LEU A 46 -3.61 2.15 -0.11
CA LEU A 46 -3.84 3.57 0.08
C LEU A 46 -4.81 3.74 1.25
N LEU A 47 -4.38 4.49 2.26
CA LEU A 47 -5.21 4.93 3.38
C LEU A 47 -5.30 6.45 3.34
N TYR A 48 -6.42 6.99 3.79
CA TYR A 48 -6.60 8.43 3.97
C TYR A 48 -7.47 8.70 5.19
N ASP A 49 -7.33 9.88 5.76
CA ASP A 49 -8.26 10.42 6.75
C ASP A 49 -8.62 11.86 6.37
N VAL A 50 -9.65 12.38 7.01
CA VAL A 50 -10.20 13.70 6.78
C VAL A 50 -10.15 14.48 8.08
N ASN A 51 -9.86 15.78 7.98
CA ASN A 51 -9.84 16.70 9.11
C ASN A 51 -11.02 16.43 10.08
N PRO A 52 -10.78 16.30 11.39
CA PRO A 52 -11.82 15.91 12.35
C PRO A 52 -13.17 16.64 12.24
N PRO A 53 -13.25 17.98 12.09
CA PRO A 53 -14.53 18.70 12.02
C PRO A 53 -15.39 18.37 10.79
N GLU A 54 -14.84 17.68 9.79
CA GLU A 54 -15.55 17.42 8.55
C GLU A 54 -16.70 16.43 8.72
N GLY A 55 -17.88 16.81 8.21
CA GLY A 55 -19.10 16.03 8.29
C GLY A 55 -19.15 14.84 7.31
N PHE A 56 -20.16 13.99 7.50
CA PHE A 56 -20.37 12.76 6.72
C PHE A 56 -20.38 12.98 5.20
N ASN A 57 -21.14 13.98 4.73
CA ASN A 57 -21.29 14.24 3.31
C ASN A 57 -20.01 14.78 2.66
N LEU A 58 -19.23 15.60 3.35
CA LEU A 58 -17.95 16.07 2.83
C LEU A 58 -16.94 14.92 2.76
N ARG A 59 -16.93 14.02 3.75
CA ARG A 59 -16.12 12.80 3.70
C ARG A 59 -16.48 11.90 2.51
N ARG A 60 -17.76 11.83 2.11
CA ARG A 60 -18.20 11.13 0.89
C ARG A 60 -17.68 11.78 -0.39
N ASP A 61 -17.60 13.11 -0.44
CA ASP A 61 -16.96 13.82 -1.56
C ASP A 61 -15.45 13.53 -1.61
N VAL A 62 -14.78 13.57 -0.47
CA VAL A 62 -13.34 13.20 -0.37
C VAL A 62 -13.10 11.79 -0.90
N TYR A 63 -13.97 10.82 -0.57
CA TYR A 63 -13.88 9.47 -1.10
C TYR A 63 -13.83 9.43 -2.64
N ILE A 64 -14.65 10.22 -3.32
CA ILE A 64 -14.68 10.27 -4.79
C ILE A 64 -13.35 10.82 -5.34
N ARG A 65 -12.77 11.83 -4.68
CA ARG A 65 -11.47 12.39 -5.05
C ARG A 65 -10.35 11.35 -4.88
N VAL A 66 -10.33 10.65 -3.76
CA VAL A 66 -9.35 9.58 -3.49
C VAL A 66 -9.54 8.40 -4.43
N ALA A 67 -10.77 8.01 -4.74
CA ALA A 67 -11.07 6.97 -5.71
C ALA A 67 -10.56 7.34 -7.12
N SER A 68 -10.62 8.62 -7.49
CA SER A 68 -10.11 9.12 -8.77
C SER A 68 -8.58 9.08 -8.81
N LEU A 69 -7.91 9.40 -7.71
CA LEU A 69 -6.46 9.19 -7.55
C LEU A 69 -6.10 7.71 -7.70
N LEU A 70 -6.82 6.82 -7.00
CA LEU A 70 -6.57 5.38 -7.05
C LEU A 70 -6.71 4.84 -8.48
N LYS A 71 -7.72 5.27 -9.25
CA LYS A 71 -7.86 4.90 -10.67
C LYS A 71 -6.66 5.31 -11.52
N THR A 72 -5.99 6.41 -11.17
CA THR A 72 -4.76 6.82 -11.86
C THR A 72 -3.58 5.94 -11.46
N LEU A 73 -3.43 5.64 -10.16
CA LEU A 73 -2.39 4.74 -9.64
C LEU A 73 -2.52 3.30 -10.17
N LEU A 74 -3.75 2.83 -10.37
CA LEU A 74 -4.05 1.51 -10.93
C LEU A 74 -3.58 1.32 -12.38
N LYS A 75 -3.24 2.39 -13.09
CA LYS A 75 -2.64 2.30 -14.43
C LYS A 75 -1.18 1.85 -14.40
N THR A 76 -0.51 1.98 -13.25
CA THR A 76 0.93 1.69 -13.11
C THR A 76 1.19 0.49 -12.21
N GLU A 77 0.47 0.37 -11.09
CA GLU A 77 0.72 -0.65 -10.06
C GLU A 77 -0.59 -1.18 -9.48
N GLU A 78 -0.53 -2.32 -8.78
CA GLU A 78 -1.71 -2.86 -8.08
C GLU A 78 -1.89 -2.15 -6.74
N TRP A 79 -2.97 -1.36 -6.64
CA TRP A 79 -3.36 -0.63 -5.44
C TRP A 79 -4.72 -1.08 -4.92
N VAL A 80 -4.91 -1.03 -3.61
CA VAL A 80 -6.20 -1.25 -2.96
C VAL A 80 -6.48 -0.07 -2.02
N LEU A 81 -7.70 0.46 -2.08
CA LEU A 81 -8.13 1.51 -1.15
C LEU A 81 -8.66 0.86 0.13
N VAL A 82 -8.05 1.22 1.27
CA VAL A 82 -8.57 0.86 2.58
C VAL A 82 -9.57 1.93 3.00
N LEU A 83 -10.80 1.50 3.27
CA LEU A 83 -11.88 2.40 3.65
C LEU A 83 -11.68 2.87 5.11
N PRO A 84 -11.55 4.18 5.38
CA PRO A 84 -11.36 4.68 6.73
C PRO A 84 -12.64 4.45 7.54
N PRO A 85 -12.56 3.87 8.74
CA PRO A 85 -13.75 3.56 9.51
C PRO A 85 -14.43 4.86 9.96
N TRP A 86 -15.76 4.88 9.96
CA TRP A 86 -16.52 6.04 10.41
C TRP A 86 -16.40 6.19 11.94
N GLY A 87 -16.22 7.42 12.40
CA GLY A 87 -16.02 7.73 13.82
C GLY A 87 -16.94 8.83 14.30
N ARG A 88 -16.49 9.55 15.34
CA ARG A 88 -17.22 10.67 15.94
C ARG A 88 -17.39 11.80 14.93
N LEU A 89 -18.51 11.80 14.22
CA LEU A 89 -18.93 12.92 13.40
C LEU A 89 -19.42 14.03 14.35
N TYR A 90 -18.74 15.17 14.38
CA TYR A 90 -19.06 16.29 15.29
C TYR A 90 -20.52 16.76 15.21
N HIS A 91 -21.19 16.54 14.07
CA HIS A 91 -22.59 16.94 13.84
C HIS A 91 -23.61 15.81 13.96
N TRP A 92 -23.19 14.58 14.29
CA TRP A 92 -24.09 13.43 14.30
C TRP A 92 -23.79 12.50 15.48
N GLN A 93 -24.08 13.01 16.68
CA GLN A 93 -23.95 12.26 17.92
C GLN A 93 -25.32 11.67 18.29
N SER A 94 -25.44 10.35 18.17
CA SER A 94 -26.55 9.63 18.81
C SER A 94 -26.12 9.30 20.24
N PRO A 95 -26.82 9.80 21.28
CA PRO A 95 -26.39 9.65 22.66
C PRO A 95 -26.24 8.17 23.11
N ASP A 96 -26.97 7.26 22.47
CA ASP A 96 -27.05 5.85 22.85
C ASP A 96 -26.24 4.89 21.95
N ILE A 97 -25.43 5.41 21.01
CA ILE A 97 -24.66 4.58 20.07
C ILE A 97 -23.18 4.86 20.22
N HIS A 98 -22.38 3.82 20.47
CA HIS A 98 -20.92 3.90 20.40
C HIS A 98 -20.47 4.09 18.94
N GLN A 99 -20.45 5.34 18.48
CA GLN A 99 -20.08 5.72 17.11
C GLN A 99 -18.55 5.79 16.92
N VAL A 100 -17.87 4.67 17.15
CA VAL A 100 -16.42 4.56 17.01
C VAL A 100 -16.10 3.34 16.15
N ARG A 101 -15.30 3.55 15.10
CA ARG A 101 -14.86 2.51 14.16
C ARG A 101 -15.99 1.76 13.44
N ILE A 102 -17.02 2.48 12.97
CA ILE A 102 -18.13 1.89 12.22
C ILE A 102 -17.63 1.56 10.79
N PRO A 103 -17.83 0.33 10.29
CA PRO A 103 -17.41 -0.05 8.95
C PRO A 103 -18.29 0.59 7.86
N TRP A 104 -17.81 0.61 6.62
CA TRP A 104 -18.57 1.18 5.50
C TRP A 104 -19.79 0.36 5.11
N SER A 105 -19.74 -0.96 5.33
CA SER A 105 -20.84 -1.90 5.10
C SER A 105 -22.15 -1.55 5.83
N GLU A 106 -22.11 -0.77 6.91
CA GLU A 106 -23.32 -0.27 7.59
C GLU A 106 -24.07 0.81 6.79
N PHE A 107 -23.38 1.50 5.87
CA PHE A 107 -23.95 2.62 5.12
C PHE A 107 -23.96 2.40 3.60
N PHE A 108 -23.05 1.57 3.08
CA PHE A 108 -22.81 1.40 1.65
C PHE A 108 -22.67 -0.08 1.27
N ASP A 109 -23.15 -0.41 0.08
CA ASP A 109 -22.97 -1.73 -0.52
C ASP A 109 -21.54 -1.89 -1.05
N LEU A 110 -20.69 -2.61 -0.31
CA LEU A 110 -19.29 -2.84 -0.66
C LEU A 110 -19.11 -3.51 -2.04
N PRO A 111 -19.88 -4.54 -2.44
CA PRO A 111 -19.82 -5.09 -3.79
C PRO A 111 -20.03 -4.04 -4.88
N SER A 112 -20.92 -3.07 -4.68
CA SER A 112 -21.11 -1.97 -5.63
C SER A 112 -19.93 -1.01 -5.67
N LEU A 113 -19.31 -0.68 -4.53
CA LEU A 113 -18.06 0.10 -4.50
C LEU A 113 -16.93 -0.64 -5.21
N ASN A 114 -16.82 -1.95 -4.98
CA ASN A 114 -15.75 -2.79 -5.51
C ASN A 114 -15.81 -2.97 -7.04
N LYS A 115 -16.98 -2.74 -7.66
CA LYS A 115 -17.11 -2.67 -9.13
C LYS A 115 -16.40 -1.45 -9.74
N ASN A 116 -16.22 -0.38 -8.96
CA ASN A 116 -15.62 0.87 -9.42
C ASN A 116 -14.10 0.91 -9.18
N ILE A 117 -13.67 0.51 -7.99
CA ILE A 117 -12.27 0.44 -7.57
C ILE A 117 -12.10 -0.68 -6.52
N PRO A 118 -10.93 -1.33 -6.43
CA PRO A 118 -10.66 -2.32 -5.40
C PRO A 118 -10.67 -1.66 -4.01
N VAL A 119 -11.61 -2.09 -3.16
CA VAL A 119 -11.79 -1.57 -1.80
C VAL A 119 -11.80 -2.69 -0.78
N ILE A 120 -11.27 -2.40 0.41
CA ILE A 120 -11.37 -3.27 1.58
C ILE A 120 -11.71 -2.45 2.82
N GLU A 121 -12.33 -3.08 3.81
CA GLU A 121 -12.57 -2.45 5.12
C GLU A 121 -11.26 -2.35 5.91
N TYR A 122 -11.16 -1.35 6.79
CA TYR A 122 -9.97 -1.17 7.64
C TYR A 122 -9.65 -2.39 8.51
N GLU A 123 -10.65 -3.03 9.10
CA GLU A 123 -10.44 -4.24 9.91
C GLU A 123 -9.91 -5.42 9.07
N GLN A 124 -10.28 -5.50 7.79
CA GLN A 124 -9.74 -6.51 6.87
C GLN A 124 -8.27 -6.24 6.54
N PHE A 125 -7.89 -4.97 6.40
CA PHE A 125 -6.49 -4.56 6.25
C PHE A 125 -5.66 -5.01 7.46
N ILE A 126 -6.12 -4.71 8.68
CA ILE A 126 -5.43 -5.14 9.92
C ILE A 126 -5.36 -6.68 10.01
N ALA A 127 -6.45 -7.38 9.70
CA ALA A 127 -6.50 -8.83 9.77
C ALA A 127 -5.62 -9.51 8.70
N GLY A 128 -5.53 -8.94 7.51
CA GLY A 128 -4.66 -9.42 6.43
C GLY A 128 -3.17 -9.32 6.77
N GLU A 129 -2.76 -8.23 7.42
CA GLU A 129 -1.39 -8.10 7.94
C GLU A 129 -1.09 -9.12 9.05
N ARG A 130 -2.08 -9.43 9.91
CA ARG A 130 -1.96 -10.50 10.92
C ARG A 130 -1.79 -11.90 10.32
N GLN A 131 -2.41 -12.18 9.17
CA GLN A 131 -2.22 -13.45 8.46
C GLN A 131 -0.88 -13.50 7.71
N ALA A 132 -0.37 -12.37 7.24
CA ALA A 132 0.98 -12.28 6.66
C ALA A 132 2.07 -12.48 7.73
N ALA A 133 1.86 -11.97 8.95
CA ALA A 133 2.74 -12.16 10.10
C ALA A 133 2.60 -13.54 10.78
N GLY A 134 1.45 -14.21 10.63
CA GLY A 134 1.12 -15.51 11.22
C GLY A 134 1.38 -16.73 10.31
N ARG A 135 2.29 -16.64 9.33
CA ARG A 135 2.58 -17.73 8.38
C ARG A 135 3.58 -18.78 8.88
N TRP A 136 3.67 -18.92 10.19
CA TRP A 136 4.20 -20.10 10.89
C TRP A 136 3.04 -20.58 11.76
N TRP A 137 2.85 -21.89 11.95
CA TRP A 137 1.76 -22.50 12.72
C TRP A 137 0.45 -22.82 11.96
N TRP A 138 0.55 -23.67 10.93
CA TRP A 138 -0.52 -24.64 10.64
C TRP A 138 0.05 -26.06 10.55
N PHE A 139 0.62 -26.55 11.65
CA PHE A 139 0.71 -27.98 11.96
C PHE A 139 0.87 -28.13 13.48
N ASN A 140 -0.24 -28.03 14.24
CA ASN A 140 -0.76 -29.12 15.08
C ASN A 140 -1.98 -28.62 15.87
N TRP A 141 -3.00 -29.47 15.91
CA TRP A 141 -4.25 -29.23 16.62
C TRP A 141 -4.05 -29.49 18.11
N GLY A 142 -4.51 -28.58 18.96
CA GLY A 142 -4.69 -28.88 20.38
C GLY A 142 -4.22 -27.75 21.29
N GLN A 143 -5.20 -27.07 21.87
CA GLN A 143 -5.09 -26.32 23.12
C GLN A 143 -4.13 -25.12 23.08
N LEU A 144 -4.68 -23.91 22.89
CA LEU A 144 -4.00 -22.73 23.37
C LEU A 144 -4.98 -21.65 23.80
N SER A 145 -4.82 -21.22 25.04
CA SER A 145 -5.23 -19.89 25.49
C SER A 145 -4.77 -18.86 24.47
N LEU A 146 -5.66 -17.95 24.09
CA LEU A 146 -5.31 -16.78 23.30
C LEU A 146 -4.38 -15.87 24.11
N SER A 147 -3.08 -16.11 24.04
CA SER A 147 -2.07 -15.07 24.22
C SER A 147 -1.73 -14.55 22.83
N PHE A 148 -2.40 -13.47 22.44
CA PHE A 148 -2.05 -12.73 21.23
C PHE A 148 -0.63 -12.18 21.39
N SER A 149 0.21 -12.36 20.37
CA SER A 149 1.44 -11.56 20.23
C SER A 149 1.03 -10.09 20.07
N GLU A 150 1.36 -9.27 21.05
CA GLU A 150 1.07 -7.82 21.11
C GLU A 150 1.87 -6.98 20.11
N SER A 151 2.74 -7.57 19.29
CA SER A 151 3.72 -6.83 18.48
C SER A 151 3.51 -6.88 16.96
N GLY A 152 2.38 -7.41 16.48
CA GLY A 152 2.05 -7.50 15.04
C GLY A 152 0.90 -6.57 14.63
N GLY A 153 0.88 -5.34 15.14
CA GLY A 153 -0.13 -4.33 14.79
C GLY A 153 -0.07 -3.93 13.31
N PRO A 154 -1.09 -3.22 12.81
CA PRO A 154 -1.11 -2.75 11.43
C PRO A 154 -0.02 -1.68 11.24
N PHE A 155 0.96 -1.94 10.37
CA PHE A 155 2.06 -1.00 10.15
C PHE A 155 1.79 -0.19 8.88
N ILE A 156 1.58 1.11 9.07
CA ILE A 156 1.55 2.05 7.95
C ILE A 156 3.00 2.49 7.70
N ASP A 157 3.54 2.14 6.54
CA ASP A 157 4.93 2.44 6.18
C ASP A 157 5.21 3.95 6.11
N GLN A 158 4.25 4.73 5.60
CA GLN A 158 4.44 6.15 5.39
C GLN A 158 3.14 6.94 5.56
N VAL A 159 3.24 8.09 6.23
CA VAL A 159 2.14 9.04 6.44
C VAL A 159 2.55 10.39 5.83
N TYR A 160 1.77 10.87 4.88
CA TYR A 160 1.90 12.22 4.33
C TYR A 160 0.79 13.11 4.88
N VAL A 161 1.17 14.18 5.59
CA VAL A 161 0.23 15.20 6.05
C VAL A 161 0.12 16.27 4.96
N LEU A 162 -1.02 16.30 4.27
CA LEU A 162 -1.27 17.26 3.20
C LEU A 162 -1.52 18.66 3.78
N GLN A 163 -0.87 19.66 3.18
CA GLN A 163 -0.98 21.06 3.57
C GLN A 163 -0.89 21.97 2.35
N SER A 164 -1.34 23.22 2.48
CA SER A 164 -1.14 24.24 1.46
C SER A 164 0.32 24.72 1.43
N TYR A 165 0.71 25.42 0.36
CA TYR A 165 1.97 26.16 0.33
C TYR A 165 1.88 27.35 1.31
N ALA A 166 2.90 27.51 2.17
CA ALA A 166 2.94 28.57 3.19
C ALA A 166 2.93 29.97 2.56
N GLU A 167 3.51 30.08 1.36
CA GLU A 167 3.54 31.28 0.54
C GLU A 167 2.20 31.61 -0.15
N GLY A 168 1.23 30.69 -0.14
CA GLY A 168 -0.04 30.83 -0.84
C GLY A 168 0.12 30.91 -2.37
N TRP A 169 -0.85 31.53 -3.04
CA TRP A 169 -0.77 31.84 -4.47
C TRP A 169 -1.24 33.28 -4.73
N LYS A 170 -0.75 33.86 -5.83
CA LYS A 170 -1.23 35.15 -6.33
C LYS A 170 -2.37 34.91 -7.32
N GLU A 171 -3.18 35.94 -7.54
CA GLU A 171 -4.23 35.88 -8.55
C GLU A 171 -3.63 35.55 -9.93
N GLY A 172 -4.21 34.55 -10.61
CA GLY A 172 -3.73 34.07 -11.90
C GLY A 172 -2.49 33.17 -11.86
N SER A 173 -1.92 32.85 -10.68
CA SER A 173 -0.74 32.00 -10.55
C SER A 173 -1.03 30.62 -9.95
N TRP A 174 -2.28 30.15 -10.01
CA TRP A 174 -2.63 28.83 -9.49
C TRP A 174 -2.07 27.74 -10.41
N GLU A 175 -1.39 26.76 -9.82
CA GLU A 175 -0.79 25.64 -10.54
C GLU A 175 -0.96 24.35 -9.72
N GLU A 176 -1.15 23.23 -10.41
CA GLU A 176 -1.17 21.91 -9.79
C GLU A 176 0.26 21.44 -9.52
N LYS A 177 0.63 21.36 -8.23
CA LYS A 177 1.95 20.91 -7.79
C LYS A 177 1.90 20.28 -6.42
N VAL A 178 2.82 19.35 -6.17
CA VAL A 178 3.01 18.67 -4.89
C VAL A 178 4.52 18.57 -4.61
N ASP A 179 4.94 19.07 -3.45
CA ASP A 179 6.34 19.10 -3.02
C ASP A 179 6.43 18.65 -1.55
N GLU A 180 7.51 17.97 -1.19
CA GLU A 180 7.86 17.74 0.22
C GLU A 180 8.29 19.07 0.86
N ARG A 181 7.64 19.46 1.96
CA ARG A 181 7.85 20.73 2.65
C ARG A 181 7.80 20.54 4.17
N PRO A 182 8.41 21.45 4.95
CA PRO A 182 8.27 21.46 6.41
C PRO A 182 6.79 21.62 6.81
N CYS A 183 6.37 20.94 7.87
CA CYS A 183 5.02 21.08 8.41
C CYS A 183 4.75 22.52 8.86
N ILE A 184 3.62 23.09 8.43
CA ILE A 184 3.17 24.43 8.83
C ILE A 184 2.63 24.39 10.26
N ASP A 185 1.69 23.47 10.49
CA ASP A 185 1.09 23.26 11.81
C ASP A 185 1.84 22.19 12.61
N GLN A 186 1.65 22.22 13.92
CA GLN A 186 2.17 21.18 14.80
C GLN A 186 1.54 19.83 14.44
N LEU A 187 2.40 18.84 14.17
CA LEU A 187 1.99 17.47 13.89
C LEU A 187 1.17 16.88 15.04
N LEU A 188 0.03 16.28 14.70
CA LEU A 188 -0.79 15.50 15.62
C LEU A 188 -0.21 14.10 15.90
N TYR A 189 0.95 13.77 15.35
CA TYR A 189 1.63 12.50 15.55
C TYR A 189 2.87 12.71 16.42
N SER A 190 3.04 11.89 17.45
CA SER A 190 4.24 11.87 18.29
C SER A 190 4.88 10.49 18.28
N GLN A 191 6.19 10.46 18.38
CA GLN A 191 6.94 9.21 18.50
C GLN A 191 6.77 8.60 19.89
N ASP A 192 6.54 7.29 19.95
CA ASP A 192 6.48 6.51 21.19
C ASP A 192 7.87 5.99 21.61
N LYS A 193 7.92 5.25 22.74
CA LYS A 193 9.17 4.70 23.28
C LYS A 193 9.86 3.66 22.38
N HIS A 194 9.14 3.14 21.39
CA HIS A 194 9.61 2.12 20.45
C HIS A 194 9.84 2.72 19.06
N GLU A 195 9.98 4.05 18.99
CA GLU A 195 10.23 4.80 17.77
C GLU A 195 9.08 4.80 16.75
N TYR A 196 7.88 4.34 17.12
CA TYR A 196 6.70 4.39 16.26
C TYR A 196 5.93 5.69 16.42
N TYR A 197 5.41 6.23 15.32
CA TYR A 197 4.51 7.38 15.37
C TYR A 197 3.10 6.94 15.76
N ARG A 198 2.53 7.62 16.77
CA ARG A 198 1.14 7.46 17.18
C ARG A 198 0.43 8.80 17.11
N MET A 199 -0.83 8.78 16.68
CA MET A 199 -1.68 9.95 16.75
C MET A 199 -1.93 10.32 18.21
N VAL A 200 -1.58 11.54 18.59
CA VAL A 200 -1.91 12.15 19.87
C VAL A 200 -3.30 12.73 19.73
N LEU A 201 -4.30 12.06 20.29
CA LEU A 201 -5.62 12.65 20.49
C LEU A 201 -5.50 13.70 21.60
N GLY A 202 -5.07 14.90 21.22
CA GLY A 202 -5.04 16.09 22.06
C GLY A 202 -6.12 17.07 21.62
N LEU A 203 -7.33 16.89 22.16
CA LEU A 203 -8.32 17.90 22.60
C LEU A 203 -9.62 17.20 23.00
#